data_AF-A0A9C8TXU5-F1
#
_entry.id   AF-A0A9C8TXU5-F1
#
_cell.length_a   1.000
_cell.length_b   1.000
_cell.length_c   1.000
_cell.angle_alpha   90.00
_cell.angle_beta   90.00
_cell.angle_gamma   90.00
#
_symmetry.space_group_name_H-M   'P 1'
#
loop_
_entity.id
_entity.type
_entity.pdbx_description
1 polymer ?
#
loop_
_entity_poly.entity_id
_entity_poly.type
_entity_poly.pdbx_seq_one_letter_code
_entity_poly.pdbx_strand_id
1 'polypeptide(L)'
;MPIFRSRDALAIGGSLENVLTGSQFEIMPGTARIWHLSFGIISDVDLVFADILTGTDVLMENGELSNANRWPTDDDFDLFDLVAAAERIKIRLRNDNAAAAEVRTVIKITPAG
;
A
#
# COMPACT_ATOMS: atom_id res chain seq x y z
N MET A 1 -12.83 -9.11 -8.88
CA MET A 1 -11.65 -8.73 -8.09
C MET A 1 -11.32 -7.27 -8.39
N PRO A 2 -11.71 -6.32 -7.52
CA PRO A 2 -11.31 -4.92 -7.63
C PRO A 2 -9.79 -4.74 -7.49
N ILE A 3 -9.26 -3.70 -8.12
CA ILE A 3 -7.84 -3.32 -8.03
C ILE A 3 -7.77 -1.83 -7.73
N PHE A 4 -6.99 -1.45 -6.72
CA PHE A 4 -6.56 -0.07 -6.49
C PHE A 4 -5.18 0.14 -7.09
N ARG A 5 -5.00 1.27 -7.79
CA ARG A 5 -3.69 1.70 -8.29
C ARG A 5 -3.51 3.19 -8.06
N SER A 6 -2.38 3.57 -7.49
CA SER A 6 -1.98 4.97 -7.36
C SER A 6 -0.52 5.15 -7.75
N ARG A 7 -0.20 6.41 -8.04
CA ARG A 7 1.16 6.89 -8.29
C ARG A 7 1.30 8.20 -7.53
N ASP A 8 2.18 8.19 -6.54
CA ASP A 8 2.30 9.27 -5.58
C ASP A 8 3.73 9.81 -5.62
N ALA A 9 3.85 11.13 -5.78
CA ALA A 9 5.14 11.81 -5.73
C ALA A 9 5.44 12.24 -4.28
N LEU A 10 6.60 11.82 -3.78
CA LEU A 10 7.12 12.20 -2.47
C LEU A 10 8.30 13.15 -2.67
N ALA A 11 8.21 14.34 -2.11
CA ALA A 11 9.35 15.25 -2.04
C ALA A 11 10.48 14.65 -1.19
N ILE A 12 11.68 15.24 -1.29
CA ILE A 12 12.84 14.90 -0.46
C ILE A 12 12.48 15.09 1.02
N GLY A 13 12.69 14.07 1.87
CA GLY A 13 12.30 14.09 3.28
C GLY A 13 10.78 14.12 3.51
N GLY A 14 9.99 13.96 2.45
CA GLY A 14 8.54 14.01 2.49
C GLY A 14 7.94 12.71 3.02
N SER A 15 6.75 12.83 3.62
CA SER A 15 5.95 11.68 4.02
C SER A 15 4.52 11.83 3.54
N LEU A 16 3.91 10.70 3.13
CA LEU A 16 2.50 10.60 2.83
C LEU A 16 1.83 9.74 3.90
N GLU A 17 0.88 10.32 4.64
CA GLU A 17 0.25 9.64 5.78
C GLU A 17 -0.62 8.45 5.37
N ASN A 18 -1.35 8.56 4.25
CA ASN A 18 -2.11 7.43 3.72
C ASN A 18 -2.27 7.54 2.21
N VAL A 19 -1.75 6.55 1.48
CA VAL A 19 -1.90 6.41 0.02
C VAL A 19 -3.37 6.28 -0.39
N LEU A 20 -4.21 5.68 0.46
CA LEU A 20 -5.62 5.44 0.15
C LEU A 20 -6.54 6.63 0.46
N THR A 21 -5.99 7.78 0.88
CA THR A 21 -6.80 8.94 1.29
C THR A 21 -7.80 9.34 0.21
N GLY A 22 -9.09 9.33 0.54
CA GLY A 22 -10.18 9.71 -0.38
C GLY A 22 -10.62 8.61 -1.35
N SER A 23 -10.00 7.43 -1.29
CA SER A 23 -10.46 6.23 -1.98
C SER A 23 -11.62 5.59 -1.23
N GLN A 24 -12.58 5.01 -1.96
CA GLN A 24 -13.62 4.18 -1.34
C GLN A 24 -13.05 2.91 -0.67
N PHE A 25 -11.84 2.50 -1.06
CA PHE A 25 -11.15 1.33 -0.48
C PHE A 25 -10.31 1.68 0.75
N GLU A 26 -10.32 2.94 1.21
CA GLU A 26 -9.72 3.30 2.49
C GLU A 26 -10.39 2.56 3.65
N ILE A 27 -11.68 2.29 3.53
CA ILE A 27 -12.48 1.49 4.46
C ILE A 27 -13.07 0.33 3.67
N MET A 28 -12.91 -0.90 4.17
CA MET A 28 -13.37 -2.09 3.44
C MET A 28 -14.89 -2.10 3.27
N PRO A 29 -15.38 -2.18 2.02
CA PRO A 29 -16.81 -2.12 1.75
C PRO A 29 -17.53 -3.44 2.07
N GLY A 30 -18.81 -3.31 2.40
CA GLY A 30 -19.73 -4.44 2.60
C GLY A 30 -20.11 -4.68 4.06
N THR A 31 -20.98 -5.66 4.28
CA THR A 31 -21.41 -6.10 5.60
C THR A 31 -21.14 -7.60 5.70
N ALA A 32 -20.33 -8.01 6.68
CA ALA A 32 -19.99 -9.42 6.96
C ALA A 32 -19.19 -10.18 5.87
N ARG A 33 -18.32 -9.50 5.11
CA ARG A 33 -17.37 -10.17 4.20
C ARG A 33 -15.94 -10.04 4.72
N ILE A 34 -15.16 -11.11 4.54
CA ILE A 34 -13.70 -11.09 4.70
C ILE A 34 -13.12 -10.83 3.31
N TRP A 35 -12.08 -10.02 3.23
CA TRP A 35 -11.41 -9.65 2.00
C TRP A 35 -9.93 -10.03 2.09
N HIS A 36 -9.43 -10.74 1.10
CA HIS A 36 -8.01 -10.97 0.92
C HIS A 36 -7.41 -9.79 0.15
N LEU A 37 -6.44 -9.12 0.79
CA LEU A 37 -5.65 -8.05 0.22
C LEU A 37 -4.26 -8.57 -0.14
N SER A 38 -3.78 -8.21 -1.33
CA SER A 38 -2.37 -8.38 -1.70
C SER A 38 -1.80 -7.02 -2.09
N PHE A 39 -0.67 -6.68 -1.50
CA PHE A 39 -0.01 -5.38 -1.66
C PHE A 39 1.23 -5.52 -2.53
N GLY A 40 1.34 -4.69 -3.55
CA GLY A 40 2.57 -4.48 -4.31
C GLY A 40 2.90 -3.00 -4.30
N ILE A 41 4.05 -2.64 -3.73
CA ILE A 41 4.46 -1.24 -3.58
C ILE A 41 5.91 -1.10 -4.02
N ILE A 42 6.15 -0.21 -4.96
CA ILE A 42 7.45 -0.04 -5.58
C ILE A 42 7.78 1.44 -5.71
N SER A 43 9.02 1.80 -5.39
CA SER A 43 9.60 3.12 -5.59
C SER A 43 10.48 3.16 -6.84
N ASP A 44 10.75 4.35 -7.37
CA ASP A 44 11.75 4.57 -8.41
C ASP A 44 13.15 4.87 -7.86
N VAL A 45 13.26 5.16 -6.57
CA VAL A 45 14.50 5.42 -5.83
C VAL A 45 14.58 4.59 -4.55
N ASP A 46 15.79 4.38 -4.03
CA ASP A 46 16.08 3.70 -2.76
C ASP A 46 15.73 4.56 -1.53
N LEU A 47 15.87 4.02 -0.32
CA LEU A 47 15.62 4.75 0.94
C LEU A 47 14.20 5.34 1.06
N VAL A 48 13.23 4.66 0.45
CA VAL A 48 11.80 4.94 0.65
C VAL A 48 11.20 3.82 1.48
N PHE A 49 10.52 4.19 2.56
CA PHE A 49 9.98 3.28 3.54
C PHE A 49 8.46 3.30 3.53
N ALA A 50 7.85 2.15 3.83
CA ALA A 50 6.41 2.01 3.98
C ALA A 50 6.03 1.39 5.34
N ASP A 51 4.93 1.88 5.89
CA ASP A 51 4.18 1.23 6.96
C ASP A 51 2.84 0.76 6.38
N ILE A 52 2.52 -0.52 6.54
CA ILE A 52 1.27 -1.12 6.05
C ILE A 52 0.49 -1.66 7.25
N LEU A 53 -0.70 -1.09 7.44
CA LEU A 53 -1.62 -1.46 8.51
C LEU A 53 -3.01 -1.78 7.93
N THR A 54 -3.63 -2.80 8.49
CA THR A 54 -4.97 -3.27 8.15
C THR A 54 -5.77 -3.45 9.42
N GLY A 55 -6.80 -2.63 9.63
CA GLY A 55 -7.58 -2.67 10.87
C GLY A 55 -6.69 -2.46 12.11
N THR A 56 -6.52 -3.51 12.90
CA THR A 56 -5.65 -3.54 14.09
C THR A 56 -4.24 -4.05 13.82
N ASP A 57 -4.02 -4.67 12.67
CA ASP A 57 -2.83 -5.47 12.41
C ASP A 57 -1.78 -4.63 11.67
N VAL A 58 -0.51 -4.92 11.98
CA VAL A 58 0.65 -4.30 11.35
C VAL A 58 1.32 -5.37 10.48
N LEU A 59 1.25 -5.21 9.16
CA LEU A 59 1.85 -6.13 8.20
C LEU A 59 3.33 -5.82 7.99
N MET A 60 3.66 -4.53 7.96
CA MET A 60 5.00 -4.03 7.69
C MET A 60 5.19 -2.72 8.44
N GLU A 61 6.28 -2.61 9.19
CA GLU A 61 6.67 -1.40 9.90
C GLU A 61 8.05 -0.96 9.42
N ASN A 62 8.12 0.27 8.90
CA ASN A 62 9.32 0.93 8.42
C ASN A 62 10.16 0.04 7.48
N GLY A 63 9.48 -0.69 6.59
CA GLY A 63 10.15 -1.56 5.64
C GLY A 63 10.56 -0.79 4.39
N GLU A 64 11.77 -1.01 3.89
CA GLU A 64 12.26 -0.37 2.68
C GLU A 64 11.59 -0.97 1.43
N LEU A 65 11.20 -0.10 0.50
CA LEU A 65 10.57 -0.47 -0.75
C LEU A 65 11.60 -0.85 -1.82
N SER A 66 11.21 -1.77 -2.71
CA SER A 66 11.98 -2.05 -3.92
C SER A 66 12.06 -0.80 -4.81
N ASN A 67 13.26 -0.49 -5.31
CA ASN A 67 13.54 0.67 -6.18
C ASN A 67 13.44 0.34 -7.68
N ALA A 68 12.74 -0.74 -8.04
CA ALA A 68 12.55 -1.11 -9.42
C ALA A 68 11.57 -0.13 -10.08
N ASN A 69 12.03 0.91 -10.79
CA ASN A 69 11.20 1.95 -11.41
C ASN A 69 10.17 1.44 -12.48
N ARG A 70 9.17 0.68 -12.04
CA ARG A 70 8.11 0.01 -12.81
C ARG A 70 6.89 -0.19 -11.92
N TRP A 71 5.79 -0.60 -12.53
CA TRP A 71 4.64 -1.06 -11.76
C TRP A 71 4.91 -2.46 -11.16
N PRO A 72 4.36 -2.76 -9.97
CA PRO A 72 4.39 -4.10 -9.39
C PRO A 72 3.85 -5.16 -10.35
N THR A 73 4.61 -6.23 -10.52
CA THR A 73 4.20 -7.47 -11.19
C THR A 73 3.77 -8.50 -10.15
N ASP A 74 3.26 -9.65 -10.59
CA ASP A 74 2.71 -10.66 -9.69
C ASP A 74 3.70 -11.18 -8.64
N ASP A 75 5.00 -11.17 -8.95
CA ASP A 75 6.07 -11.57 -8.02
C ASP A 75 6.37 -10.51 -6.93
N ASP A 76 5.93 -9.27 -7.12
CA ASP A 76 6.16 -8.16 -6.19
C ASP A 76 5.03 -8.01 -5.15
N PHE A 77 4.11 -8.99 -5.08
CA PHE A 77 3.03 -9.05 -4.07
C PHE A 77 3.43 -9.98 -2.93
N ASP A 78 4.35 -9.52 -2.09
CA ASP A 78 4.94 -10.25 -0.97
C ASP A 78 4.07 -10.21 0.30
N LEU A 79 3.30 -9.13 0.47
CA LEU A 79 2.46 -8.91 1.65
C LEU A 79 0.98 -9.18 1.35
N PHE A 80 0.36 -9.94 2.25
CA PHE A 80 -1.04 -10.34 2.15
C PHE A 80 -1.69 -10.38 3.53
N ASP A 81 -3.00 -10.08 3.56
CA ASP A 81 -3.79 -10.16 4.77
C ASP A 81 -5.28 -10.37 4.49
N LEU A 82 -6.01 -10.83 5.52
CA LEU A 82 -7.45 -11.02 5.54
C LEU A 82 -8.11 -9.94 6.41
N VAL A 83 -8.84 -9.05 5.77
CA VAL A 83 -9.43 -7.87 6.40
C VAL A 83 -10.95 -8.00 6.44
N ALA A 84 -11.54 -7.69 7.58
CA ALA A 84 -12.98 -7.69 7.77
C ALA A 84 -13.64 -6.43 7.16
N ALA A 85 -14.94 -6.53 6.93
CA ALA A 85 -15.74 -5.37 6.54
C ALA A 85 -15.62 -4.22 7.57
N ALA A 86 -15.62 -2.98 7.08
CA ALA A 86 -15.48 -1.74 7.85
C ALA A 86 -14.11 -1.50 8.52
N GLU A 87 -13.11 -2.36 8.30
CA GLU A 87 -11.75 -2.08 8.73
C GLU A 87 -11.05 -1.08 7.79
N ARG A 88 -10.17 -0.27 8.37
CA ARG A 88 -9.42 0.75 7.64
C ARG A 88 -8.09 0.17 7.18
N ILE A 89 -7.73 0.43 5.92
CA ILE A 89 -6.38 0.16 5.41
C ILE A 89 -5.61 1.47 5.43
N LYS A 90 -4.40 1.44 6.00
CA LYS A 90 -3.48 2.57 6.00
C LYS A 90 -2.14 2.15 5.41
N ILE A 91 -1.69 2.87 4.39
CA ILE A 91 -0.35 2.73 3.81
C ILE A 91 0.34 4.07 3.95
N ARG A 92 1.31 4.16 4.86
CA ARG A 92 2.12 5.37 5.06
C ARG A 92 3.42 5.21 4.29
N LEU A 93 3.87 6.29 3.65
CA LEU A 93 5.13 6.33 2.93
C LEU A 93 6.03 7.42 3.50
N ARG A 94 7.34 7.17 3.55
CA ARG A 94 8.37 8.16 3.91
C ARG A 94 9.53 8.06 2.94
N ASN A 95 9.98 9.20 2.44
CA ASN A 95 11.15 9.29 1.58
C ASN A 95 12.33 9.88 2.35
N ASP A 96 13.33 9.06 2.66
CA ASP A 96 14.58 9.48 3.29
C ASP A 96 15.72 9.66 2.25
N ASN A 97 15.42 9.49 0.96
CA ASN A 97 16.37 9.73 -0.12
C ASN A 97 16.66 11.23 -0.30
N ALA A 98 17.82 11.54 -0.90
CA ALA A 98 18.19 12.89 -1.34
C ALA A 98 17.50 13.31 -2.66
N ALA A 99 16.75 12.43 -3.31
CA ALA A 99 15.93 12.68 -4.49
C ALA A 99 14.43 12.63 -4.16
N ALA A 100 13.62 13.28 -4.99
CA ALA A 100 12.17 13.04 -4.96
C ALA A 100 11.87 11.63 -5.48
N ALA A 101 10.88 10.98 -4.89
CA ALA A 101 10.48 9.61 -5.23
C ALA A 101 9.10 9.59 -5.90
N GLU A 102 8.90 8.69 -6.85
CA GLU A 102 7.61 8.29 -7.38
C GLU A 102 7.28 6.88 -6.91
N VAL A 103 6.30 6.77 -6.00
CA VAL A 103 5.87 5.48 -5.46
C VAL A 103 4.62 5.00 -6.20
N ARG A 104 4.65 3.73 -6.61
CA ARG A 104 3.59 3.05 -7.34
C ARG A 104 3.00 1.97 -6.46
N THR A 105 1.75 2.19 -6.05
CA THR A 105 1.01 1.29 -5.16
C THR A 105 -0.04 0.55 -5.95
N VAL A 106 -0.09 -0.77 -5.80
CA VAL A 106 -1.13 -1.64 -6.35
C VAL A 106 -1.68 -2.52 -5.24
N ILE A 107 -2.99 -2.52 -5.06
CA ILE A 107 -3.67 -3.41 -4.11
C ILE A 107 -4.68 -4.25 -4.87
N LYS A 108 -4.55 -5.57 -4.77
CA LYS A 108 -5.53 -6.52 -5.29
C LYS A 108 -6.49 -6.88 -4.15
N ILE A 109 -7.80 -6.72 -4.40
CA ILE A 109 -8.84 -6.96 -3.39
C ILE A 109 -9.71 -8.12 -3.88
N THR A 110 -9.68 -9.22 -3.14
CA THR A 110 -10.40 -10.45 -3.51
C THR A 110 -11.36 -10.83 -2.38
N PRO A 111 -12.65 -11.09 -2.65
CA PRO A 111 -13.53 -11.64 -1.62
C PRO A 111 -12.98 -12.98 -1.12
N ALA A 112 -12.77 -13.10 0.19
CA ALA A 112 -12.61 -14.40 0.83
C ALA A 112 -14.03 -14.95 1.10
N GLY A 113 -14.24 -16.23 0.81
CA GLY A 113 -15.56 -16.87 0.78
C GLY A 113 -16.34 -16.82 2.08
#